data_AF-A0A7J4I8X7-F1
#
_entry.id   AF-A0A7J4I8X7-F1
#
_cell.length_a   1.000
_cell.length_b   1.000
_cell.length_c   1.000
_cell.angle_alpha   90.00
_cell.angle_beta   90.00
_cell.angle_gamma   90.00
#
_symmetry.space_group_name_H-M   'P 1'
#
loop_
_entity.id
_entity.type
_entity.pdbx_description
1 polymer ?
#
loop_
_entity_poly.entity_id
_entity_poly.type
_entity_poly.pdbx_seq_one_letter_code
_entity_poly.pdbx_strand_id
1 'polypeptide(L)'
;MSLQKKAKTSVNEELLLSLEIEKSKLNREKSLLLLDKSLLMYFAFLIIGVVGFVNKFLDARYLNIMIVLSFGVLAVGLVPYMLTMGREEKRLNTLIQAYQGKKKKGG
;
A
#
# COMPACT_ATOMS: atom_id res chain seq x y z
N MET A 1 -4.77 -30.82 -34.28
CA MET A 1 -5.62 -29.84 -33.56
C MET A 1 -5.12 -29.48 -32.15
N SER A 2 -3.95 -29.96 -31.70
CA SER A 2 -3.43 -29.75 -30.32
C SER A 2 -2.45 -28.57 -30.16
N LEU A 3 -1.83 -28.10 -31.25
CA LEU A 3 -0.82 -27.02 -31.20
C LEU A 3 -1.44 -25.61 -31.04
N GLN A 4 -2.58 -25.34 -31.68
CA GLN A 4 -3.28 -24.04 -31.52
C GLN A 4 -3.83 -23.83 -30.10
N LYS A 5 -4.23 -24.91 -29.40
CA LYS A 5 -4.77 -24.81 -28.04
C LYS A 5 -3.68 -24.40 -27.05
N LYS A 6 -2.46 -24.91 -27.21
CA LYS A 6 -1.29 -24.54 -26.40
C LYS A 6 -0.86 -23.09 -26.61
N ALA A 7 -0.87 -22.60 -27.85
CA ALA A 7 -0.53 -21.20 -28.16
C ALA A 7 -1.59 -20.20 -27.65
N LYS A 8 -2.87 -20.56 -27.69
CA LYS A 8 -3.93 -19.73 -27.09
C LYS A 8 -3.83 -19.66 -25.57
N THR A 9 -3.44 -20.77 -24.93
CA THR A 9 -3.21 -20.80 -23.47
C THR A 9 -2.01 -19.94 -23.08
N SER A 10 -0.89 -19.98 -23.82
CA SER A 10 0.27 -19.13 -23.51
C SER A 10 -0.02 -17.63 -23.67
N VAL A 11 -0.76 -17.24 -24.71
CA VAL A 11 -1.15 -15.83 -24.90
C VAL A 11 -2.10 -15.34 -23.80
N ASN A 12 -3.04 -16.19 -23.36
CA ASN A 12 -3.90 -15.87 -22.21
C ASN A 12 -3.11 -15.81 -20.90
N GLU A 13 -2.12 -16.68 -20.71
CA GLU A 13 -1.24 -16.66 -19.53
C GLU A 13 -0.41 -15.39 -19.47
N GLU A 14 0.19 -14.95 -20.59
CA GLU A 14 0.93 -13.68 -20.67
C GLU A 14 0.04 -12.47 -20.37
N LEU A 15 -1.20 -12.48 -20.86
CA LEU A 15 -2.17 -11.40 -20.62
C LEU A 15 -2.69 -11.38 -19.18
N LEU A 16 -2.86 -12.55 -18.56
CA LEU A 16 -3.18 -12.65 -17.13
C LEU A 16 -2.03 -12.15 -16.26
N LEU A 17 -0.79 -12.46 -16.65
CA LEU A 17 0.41 -12.01 -15.93
C LEU A 17 0.61 -10.50 -16.01
N SER A 18 0.39 -9.91 -17.19
CA SER A 18 0.46 -8.46 -17.38
C SER A 18 -0.62 -7.72 -16.57
N LEU A 19 -1.85 -8.23 -16.59
CA LEU A 19 -2.95 -7.71 -15.77
C LEU A 19 -2.65 -7.77 -14.27
N GLU A 20 -2.03 -8.86 -13.80
CA GLU A 20 -1.70 -8.98 -12.38
C GLU A 20 -0.57 -8.03 -11.96
N ILE A 21 0.43 -7.82 -12.82
CA ILE A 21 1.48 -6.80 -12.62
C ILE A 21 0.88 -5.40 -12.56
N GLU A 22 0.00 -5.07 -13.50
CA GLU A 22 -0.66 -3.77 -13.58
C GLU A 22 -1.55 -3.53 -12.35
N LYS A 23 -2.32 -4.54 -11.93
CA LYS A 23 -3.10 -4.51 -10.69
C LYS A 23 -2.22 -4.27 -9.45
N SER A 24 -1.04 -4.86 -9.38
CA SER A 24 -0.10 -4.62 -8.28
C SER A 24 0.38 -3.17 -8.27
N LYS A 25 0.78 -2.63 -9.43
CA LYS A 25 1.16 -1.22 -9.57
C LYS A 25 0.05 -0.29 -9.12
N LEU A 26 -1.18 -0.53 -9.58
CA LEU A 26 -2.37 0.25 -9.22
C LEU A 26 -2.63 0.22 -7.71
N ASN A 27 -2.51 -0.95 -7.07
CA ASN A 27 -2.66 -1.06 -5.62
C ASN A 27 -1.59 -0.29 -4.86
N ARG A 28 -0.34 -0.27 -5.36
CA ARG A 28 0.75 0.50 -4.77
C ARG A 28 0.49 2.00 -4.87
N GLU A 29 0.11 2.47 -6.04
CA GLU A 29 -0.22 3.88 -6.29
C GLU A 29 -1.42 4.33 -5.45
N LYS A 30 -2.47 3.51 -5.39
CA LYS A 30 -3.64 3.78 -4.54
C LYS A 30 -3.27 3.89 -3.06
N SER A 31 -2.40 3.00 -2.58
CA SER A 31 -1.95 3.00 -1.18
C SER A 31 -1.08 4.22 -0.86
N LEU A 32 -0.22 4.65 -1.79
CA LEU A 32 0.55 5.89 -1.66
C LEU A 32 -0.36 7.12 -1.63
N LEU A 33 -1.39 7.17 -2.49
CA LEU A 33 -2.33 8.27 -2.53
C LEU A 33 -3.18 8.36 -1.25
N LEU A 34 -3.55 7.21 -0.67
CA LEU A 34 -4.19 7.13 0.64
C LEU A 34 -3.28 7.63 1.77
N LEU A 35 -2.01 7.23 1.76
CA LEU A 35 -1.01 7.66 2.73
C LEU A 35 -0.81 9.19 2.66
N ASP A 36 -0.66 9.74 1.47
CA ASP A 36 -0.48 11.18 1.24
C ASP A 36 -1.68 12.00 1.75
N LYS A 37 -2.91 11.60 1.39
CA LYS A 37 -4.12 12.25 1.90
C LYS A 37 -4.26 12.15 3.42
N SER A 38 -3.89 11.01 4.01
CA SER A 38 -3.95 10.82 5.46
C SER A 38 -2.93 11.68 6.20
N LEU A 39 -1.73 11.86 5.64
CA LEU A 39 -0.70 12.76 6.18
C LEU A 39 -1.17 14.21 6.12
N LEU A 40 -1.77 14.63 5.00
CA LEU A 40 -2.33 15.97 4.86
C LEU A 40 -3.42 16.24 5.91
N MET A 41 -4.35 15.28 6.10
CA MET A 41 -5.36 15.40 7.15
C MET A 41 -4.76 15.44 8.55
N TYR A 42 -3.74 14.63 8.83
CA TYR A 42 -3.06 14.63 10.12
C TYR A 42 -2.47 16.02 10.45
N PHE A 43 -1.77 16.63 9.49
CA PHE A 43 -1.24 17.98 9.67
C PHE A 43 -2.35 19.03 9.78
N ALA A 44 -3.43 18.92 9.00
CA ALA A 44 -4.57 19.82 9.11
C ALA A 44 -5.20 19.78 10.52
N PHE A 45 -5.44 18.59 11.07
CA PHE A 45 -5.98 18.44 12.42
C PHE A 45 -5.03 18.96 13.50
N LEU A 46 -3.71 18.76 13.35
CA LEU A 46 -2.73 19.32 14.27
C LEU A 46 -2.73 20.85 14.24
N ILE A 47 -2.68 21.46 13.05
CA ILE A 47 -2.66 22.92 12.91
C ILE A 47 -3.93 23.53 13.47
N ILE A 48 -5.10 23.00 13.10
CA ILE A 48 -6.39 23.49 13.60
C ILE A 48 -6.50 23.31 15.11
N GLY A 49 -6.07 22.15 15.64
CA GLY A 49 -6.07 21.88 17.08
C GLY A 49 -5.18 22.86 17.85
N VAL A 50 -3.94 23.06 17.41
CA VAL A 50 -2.98 23.97 18.05
C VAL A 50 -3.45 25.43 17.95
N VAL A 51 -3.84 25.88 16.76
CA VAL A 51 -4.32 27.26 16.55
C VAL A 51 -5.61 27.52 17.34
N GLY A 52 -6.54 26.57 17.34
CA GLY A 52 -7.79 26.68 18.11
C GLY A 52 -7.56 26.71 19.62
N PHE A 53 -6.58 25.96 20.12
CA PHE A 53 -6.20 25.97 21.53
C PHE A 53 -5.52 27.29 21.93
N VAL A 54 -4.55 27.78 21.13
CA VAL A 54 -3.83 29.04 21.42
C VAL A 54 -4.77 30.25 21.43
N ASN A 55 -5.76 30.27 20.52
CA ASN A 55 -6.77 31.33 20.48
C ASN A 55 -7.90 31.17 21.52
N LYS A 56 -7.79 30.18 22.42
CA LYS A 56 -8.81 29.85 23.44
C LYS A 56 -10.19 29.49 22.88
N PHE A 57 -10.29 29.13 21.60
CA PHE A 57 -11.52 28.61 21.01
C PHE A 57 -11.77 27.14 21.40
N LEU A 58 -10.71 26.39 21.72
CA LEU A 58 -10.77 24.99 22.12
C LEU A 58 -10.20 24.79 23.53
N ASP A 59 -10.92 24.04 24.36
CA ASP A 59 -10.45 23.59 25.66
C ASP A 59 -9.47 22.39 25.51
N ALA A 60 -8.65 22.14 26.53
CA ALA A 60 -7.63 21.08 26.53
C ALA A 60 -8.23 19.68 26.24
N ARG A 61 -9.49 19.44 26.61
CA ARG A 61 -10.20 18.20 26.29
C ARG A 61 -10.40 18.02 24.78
N TYR A 62 -10.80 19.07 24.07
CA TYR A 62 -11.00 19.03 22.63
C TYR A 62 -9.67 18.90 21.87
N LEU A 63 -8.60 19.50 22.39
CA LEU A 63 -7.25 19.33 21.85
C LEU A 63 -6.82 17.85 21.89
N ASN A 64 -7.00 17.18 23.03
CA ASN A 64 -6.68 15.75 23.15
C ASN A 64 -7.49 14.89 22.18
N ILE A 65 -8.78 15.18 22.01
CA ILE A 65 -9.63 14.46 21.05
C ILE A 65 -9.12 14.65 19.61
N MET A 66 -8.76 15.88 19.22
CA MET A 66 -8.19 16.17 17.90
C MET A 66 -6.87 15.42 17.64
N ILE A 67 -6.00 15.34 18.66
CA ILE A 67 -4.74 14.59 18.57
C ILE A 67 -5.02 13.09 18.41
N VAL A 68 -5.94 12.52 19.18
CA VAL A 68 -6.29 11.09 19.04
C VAL A 68 -6.91 10.80 17.66
N LEU A 69 -7.78 11.68 17.17
CA LEU A 69 -8.37 11.55 15.83
C LEU A 69 -7.32 11.64 14.72
N SER A 70 -6.34 12.53 14.84
CA SER A 70 -5.28 12.66 13.84
C SER A 70 -4.42 11.39 13.76
N PHE A 71 -4.09 10.77 14.89
CA PHE A 71 -3.43 9.45 14.92
C PHE A 71 -4.32 8.35 14.30
N GLY A 72 -5.63 8.39 14.54
CA GLY A 72 -6.58 7.47 13.91
C GLY A 72 -6.58 7.55 12.39
N VAL A 73 -6.62 8.77 11.83
CA VAL A 73 -6.54 9.00 10.38
C VAL A 73 -5.22 8.48 9.80
N LEU A 74 -4.12 8.70 10.52
CA LEU A 74 -2.79 8.26 10.09
C LEU A 74 -2.69 6.73 10.11
N ALA A 75 -3.29 6.05 11.09
CA ALA A 75 -3.38 4.59 11.11
C ALA A 75 -4.16 4.04 9.90
N VAL A 76 -5.28 4.67 9.54
CA VAL A 76 -6.09 4.27 8.36
C VAL A 76 -5.31 4.41 7.05
N GLY A 77 -4.40 5.39 6.94
CA GLY A 77 -3.52 5.54 5.78
C GLY A 77 -2.30 4.60 5.79
N LEU A 78 -1.67 4.43 6.95
CA LEU A 78 -0.42 3.68 7.09
C LEU A 78 -0.62 2.16 6.99
N VAL A 79 -1.67 1.62 7.62
CA VAL A 79 -1.97 0.18 7.63
C VAL A 79 -2.11 -0.42 6.22
N PRO A 80 -2.96 0.10 5.32
CA PRO A 80 -3.11 -0.48 3.98
C PRO A 80 -1.81 -0.38 3.16
N TYR A 81 -1.03 0.67 3.36
CA TYR A 81 0.28 0.82 2.73
C TYR A 81 1.26 -0.27 3.20
N MET A 82 1.43 -0.44 4.51
CA MET A 82 2.31 -1.47 5.07
C MET A 82 1.88 -2.89 4.66
N LEU A 83 0.59 -3.17 4.67
CA LEU A 83 0.07 -4.49 4.27
C LEU A 83 0.33 -4.78 2.79
N THR A 84 0.19 -3.77 1.92
CA THR A 84 0.42 -3.91 0.47
C THR A 84 1.91 -4.10 0.19
N MET A 85 2.76 -3.24 0.77
CA MET A 85 4.21 -3.30 0.58
C MET A 85 4.81 -4.61 1.14
N GLY A 86 4.36 -5.04 2.33
CA GLY A 86 4.84 -6.28 2.94
C GLY A 86 4.42 -7.54 2.18
N ARG A 87 3.29 -7.52 1.46
CA ARG A 87 2.90 -8.61 0.54
C ARG A 87 3.80 -8.64 -0.70
N GLU A 88 4.13 -7.48 -1.27
CA GLU A 88 5.04 -7.38 -2.41
C GLU A 88 6.45 -7.86 -2.06
N GLU A 89 7.01 -7.43 -0.93
CA GLU A 89 8.33 -7.87 -0.47
C GLU A 89 8.40 -9.39 -0.25
N LYS A 90 7.39 -9.98 0.39
CA LYS A 90 7.31 -11.44 0.60
C LYS A 90 7.25 -12.19 -0.72
N ARG A 91 6.47 -11.70 -1.70
CA ARG A 91 6.37 -12.30 -3.04
C ARG A 91 7.72 -12.24 -3.76
N LEU A 92 8.40 -11.10 -3.71
CA LEU A 92 9.75 -10.92 -4.27
C LEU A 92 10.76 -11.86 -3.62
N ASN A 93 10.77 -11.97 -2.29
CA ASN A 93 11.71 -12.83 -1.58
C ASN A 93 11.49 -14.32 -1.92
N THR A 94 10.23 -14.73 -2.08
CA THR A 94 9.88 -16.10 -2.50
C THR A 94 10.38 -16.39 -3.93
N LEU A 95 10.25 -15.42 -4.85
CA LEU A 95 10.78 -15.55 -6.21
C LEU A 95 12.31 -15.63 -6.22
N ILE A 96 12.99 -14.77 -5.46
CA ILE A 96 14.46 -14.77 -5.34
C ILE A 96 14.97 -16.13 -4.83
N GLN A 97 14.34 -16.68 -3.78
CA GLN A 97 14.69 -17.99 -3.24
C GLN A 97 14.45 -19.12 -4.26
N ALA A 98 13.35 -19.07 -5.03
CA ALA A 98 13.08 -20.04 -6.08
C ALA A 98 14.14 -20.00 -7.21
N TYR A 99 14.59 -18.80 -7.61
CA TYR A 99 15.64 -18.62 -8.61
C TYR A 99 17.02 -19.08 -8.11
N GLN A 100 17.39 -18.73 -6.86
CA GLN A 100 18.65 -19.18 -6.26
C GLN A 100 18.68 -20.70 -6.00
N GLY A 101 17.54 -21.28 -5.59
CA GLY A 101 17.38 -22.73 -5.42
C GLY A 101 17.50 -23.51 -6.73
N LYS A 102 16.98 -22.97 -7.85
CA LYS A 102 17.18 -23.55 -9.19
C LYS A 102 18.64 -23.50 -9.65
N LYS A 103 19.37 -22.43 -9.34
CA LYS A 103 20.79 -22.28 -9.72
C LYS A 103 21.71 -23.29 -9.01
N LYS A 104 21.30 -23.83 -7.86
CA LYS A 104 22.04 -24.84 -7.10
C LYS A 104 21.78 -26.30 -7.50
N LYS A 105 20.74 -26.58 -8.30
CA LYS A 105 20.37 -27.94 -8.76
C LYS A 105 20.69 -28.20 -10.25
N GLY A 106 21.31 -27.23 -10.92
CA GLY A 106 21.62 -27.28 -12.35
C GLY A 106 23.10 -27.10 -12.69
N GLY A 107 23.99 -27.29 -11.72
CA GLY A 107 25.44 -27.46 -11.93
C GLY A 107 25.86 -28.80 -11.35
#